data_AF-A0A353NDV4-F1
#
_entry.id   AF-A0A353NDV4-F1
#
_cell.length_a   1.000
_cell.length_b   1.000
_cell.length_c   1.000
_cell.angle_alpha   90.00
_cell.angle_beta   90.00
_cell.angle_gamma   90.00
#
_symmetry.space_group_name_H-M   'P 1'
#
loop_
_entity.id
_entity.type
_entity.pdbx_description
1 polymer ?
#
loop_
_entity_poly.entity_id
_entity_poly.type
_entity_poly.pdbx_seq_one_letter_code
_entity_poly.pdbx_strand_id
1 'polypeptide(L)'
;RECILPLADLLLKKCCASMHRDIHGFTDEARKLILEYEWPGNIRQLANTIERAVILEDDRKIHTYNLALPKKTLRQQVAAARPAVG
;
A
#
# COMPACT_ATOMS: atom_id res chain seq x y z
N ARG A 1 -8.36 -10.71 -5.90
CA ARG A 1 -7.24 -9.85 -5.45
C ARG A 1 -6.35 -9.38 -6.62
N GLU A 2 -6.63 -9.76 -7.86
CA GLU A 2 -5.77 -9.51 -9.03
C GLU A 2 -5.68 -8.05 -9.46
N CYS A 3 -6.66 -7.21 -9.11
CA CYS A 3 -6.67 -5.80 -9.50
C CYS A 3 -5.79 -4.90 -8.62
N ILE A 4 -5.28 -5.39 -7.49
CA ILE A 4 -4.60 -4.54 -6.52
C ILE A 4 -3.20 -4.14 -6.96
N LEU A 5 -2.47 -5.05 -7.62
CA LEU A 5 -1.13 -4.75 -8.14
C LEU A 5 -1.18 -3.75 -9.31
N PRO A 6 -2.06 -3.91 -10.33
CA PRO A 6 -2.22 -2.88 -11.35
C PRO A 6 -2.59 -1.51 -10.79
N LEU A 7 -3.44 -1.48 -9.76
CA LEU A 7 -3.79 -0.23 -9.07
C LEU A 7 -2.59 0.36 -8.31
N ALA A 8 -1.81 -0.47 -7.64
CA ALA A 8 -0.60 -0.04 -6.94
C ALA A 8 0.45 0.53 -7.92
N ASP A 9 0.65 -0.13 -9.07
CA ASP A 9 1.55 0.34 -10.12
C ASP A 9 1.07 1.69 -10.72
N LEU A 10 -0.25 1.88 -10.87
CA LEU A 10 -0.83 3.16 -11.32
C LEU A 10 -0.62 4.28 -10.30
N LEU A 11 -0.84 3.99 -9.02
CA LEU A 11 -0.61 4.95 -7.92
C LEU A 11 0.88 5.31 -7.83
N LEU A 12 1.77 4.32 -7.95
CA LEU A 12 3.22 4.53 -7.96
C LEU A 12 3.63 5.50 -9.07
N LYS A 13 3.21 5.24 -10.32
CA LYS A 13 3.51 6.11 -11.47
C LYS A 13 3.05 7.54 -11.23
N LYS A 14 1.84 7.71 -10.67
CA LYS A 14 1.28 9.03 -10.35
C LYS A 14 2.11 9.76 -9.28
N CYS A 15 2.49 9.08 -8.20
CA CYS A 15 3.32 9.64 -7.14
C CYS A 15 4.73 10.01 -7.65
N CYS A 16 5.38 9.12 -8.40
CA CYS A 16 6.70 9.37 -8.97
C CYS A 16 6.70 10.58 -9.91
N ALA A 17 5.68 10.71 -10.77
CA ALA A 17 5.53 11.85 -11.66
C ALA A 17 5.35 13.17 -10.87
N SER A 18 4.56 13.15 -9.80
CA SER A 18 4.30 14.34 -8.97
C SER A 18 5.49 14.76 -8.11
N MET A 19 6.38 13.83 -7.76
CA MET A 19 7.50 14.06 -6.83
C MET A 19 8.86 14.05 -7.53
N HIS A 20 8.89 13.92 -8.87
CA HIS A 20 10.10 13.77 -9.68
C HIS A 20 11.04 12.65 -9.19
N ARG A 21 10.46 11.48 -8.88
CA ARG A 21 11.20 10.30 -8.39
C ARG A 21 11.40 9.26 -9.48
N ASP A 22 12.60 8.65 -9.52
CA ASP A 22 12.98 7.60 -10.49
C ASP A 22 12.80 6.20 -9.87
N ILE A 23 11.55 5.80 -9.62
CA ILE A 23 11.21 4.46 -9.12
C ILE A 23 10.38 3.73 -10.19
N HIS A 24 10.79 2.51 -10.53
CA HIS A 24 10.20 1.74 -11.63
C HIS A 24 9.26 0.62 -11.19
N GLY A 25 9.10 0.38 -9.89
CA GLY A 25 8.19 -0.65 -9.40
C GLY A 25 8.42 -1.04 -7.96
N PHE A 26 7.89 -2.22 -7.63
CA PHE A 26 8.05 -2.87 -6.34
C PHE A 26 8.96 -4.09 -6.48
N THR A 27 9.69 -4.42 -5.42
CA THR A 27 10.33 -5.74 -5.25
C THR A 27 9.28 -6.85 -5.20
N ASP A 28 9.67 -8.10 -5.47
CA ASP A 28 8.72 -9.22 -5.49
C ASP A 28 8.13 -9.47 -4.09
N GLU A 29 8.93 -9.28 -3.05
CA GLU A 29 8.52 -9.32 -1.66
C GLU A 29 7.51 -8.21 -1.33
N ALA A 30 7.74 -6.99 -1.85
CA ALA A 30 6.81 -5.88 -1.69
C ALA A 30 5.48 -6.14 -2.41
N ARG A 31 5.51 -6.70 -3.62
CA ARG A 31 4.29 -7.09 -4.35
C ARG A 31 3.48 -8.12 -3.58
N LYS A 32 4.16 -9.15 -3.03
CA LYS A 32 3.53 -10.17 -2.20
C LYS A 32 2.88 -9.56 -0.96
N LEU A 33 3.59 -8.66 -0.27
CA LEU A 33 3.07 -7.96 0.90
C LEU A 33 1.81 -7.13 0.57
N ILE A 34 1.79 -6.43 -0.56
CA ILE A 34 0.64 -5.65 -1.04
C ILE A 34 -0.57 -6.56 -1.33
N LEU A 35 -0.35 -7.74 -1.90
CA LEU A 35 -1.40 -8.73 -2.20
C LEU A 35 -1.98 -9.39 -0.94
N GLU A 36 -1.13 -9.64 0.05
CA GLU A 36 -1.50 -10.33 1.29
C GLU A 36 -2.29 -9.43 2.24
N TYR A 37 -1.94 -8.13 2.29
CA TYR A 37 -2.58 -7.17 3.17
C TYR A 37 -4.06 -6.93 2.80
N GLU A 38 -4.92 -6.83 3.81
CA GLU A 38 -6.39 -6.75 3.62
C GLU A 38 -6.88 -5.36 3.22
N TRP A 39 -6.07 -4.32 3.38
CA TRP A 39 -6.41 -2.92 3.11
C TRP A 39 -7.75 -2.48 3.73
N PRO A 40 -7.91 -2.55 5.07
CA PRO A 40 -9.15 -2.19 5.75
C PRO A 40 -9.62 -0.74 5.50
N GLY A 41 -8.70 0.17 5.13
CA GLY A 41 -9.01 1.53 4.72
C GLY A 41 -9.22 1.69 3.20
N ASN A 42 -9.47 0.59 2.49
CA ASN A 42 -9.68 0.50 1.05
C ASN A 42 -8.52 1.12 0.25
N ILE A 43 -8.83 1.63 -0.94
CA ILE A 43 -7.88 2.24 -1.88
C ILE A 43 -7.18 3.46 -1.28
N ARG A 44 -7.82 4.20 -0.36
CA ARG A 44 -7.18 5.36 0.29
C ARG A 44 -5.98 4.94 1.14
N GLN A 45 -6.07 3.81 1.82
CA GLN A 45 -4.96 3.29 2.59
C GLN A 45 -3.81 2.83 1.67
N LEU A 46 -4.13 2.13 0.58
CA LEU A 46 -3.15 1.75 -0.43
C LEU A 46 -2.43 2.97 -1.01
N ALA A 47 -3.16 4.01 -1.38
CA ALA A 47 -2.60 5.26 -1.90
C ALA A 47 -1.64 5.92 -0.90
N ASN A 48 -2.07 6.11 0.36
CA ASN A 48 -1.23 6.71 1.39
C ASN A 48 0.03 5.87 1.67
N THR A 49 -0.08 4.54 1.66
CA THR A 49 1.08 3.66 1.85
C THR A 49 2.06 3.80 0.70
N ILE A 50 1.59 3.78 -0.56
CA ILE A 50 2.46 3.92 -1.73
C ILE A 50 3.09 5.30 -1.78
N GLU A 51 2.33 6.36 -1.50
CA GLU A 51 2.85 7.73 -1.45
C GLU A 51 4.00 7.85 -0.44
N ARG A 52 3.82 7.33 0.78
CA ARG A 52 4.88 7.32 1.80
C ARG A 52 6.06 6.46 1.39
N ALA A 53 5.82 5.30 0.77
CA ALA A 53 6.87 4.44 0.29
C ALA A 53 7.71 5.13 -0.79
N VAL A 54 7.07 5.87 -1.72
CA VAL A 54 7.76 6.70 -2.70
C VAL A 54 8.62 7.73 -1.99
N ILE A 55 8.09 8.47 -1.01
CA ILE A 55 8.87 9.48 -0.26
C ILE A 55 10.11 8.88 0.39
N LEU A 56 9.99 7.71 1.02
CA LEU A 56 11.03 7.07 1.84
C LEU A 56 12.03 6.22 1.04
N GLU A 57 11.68 5.78 -0.16
CA GLU A 57 12.55 4.91 -0.94
C GLU A 57 13.76 5.66 -1.49
N ASP A 58 14.94 5.04 -1.49
CA ASP A 58 16.14 5.63 -2.08
C ASP A 58 16.60 4.87 -3.33
N ASP A 59 16.04 3.68 -3.57
CA ASP A 59 16.33 2.85 -4.73
C ASP A 59 15.25 2.98 -5.84
N ARG A 60 15.52 2.38 -7.00
CA ARG A 60 14.63 2.30 -8.16
C ARG A 60 13.46 1.34 -7.97
N LYS A 61 13.43 0.59 -6.87
CA LYS A 61 12.32 -0.32 -6.52
C LYS A 61 11.93 -0.10 -5.07
N ILE A 62 10.62 -0.14 -4.81
CA ILE A 62 10.08 -0.08 -3.46
C ILE A 62 10.32 -1.41 -2.75
N HIS A 63 10.96 -1.33 -1.59
CA HIS A 63 11.20 -2.45 -0.71
C HIS A 63 10.14 -2.56 0.39
N THR A 64 10.03 -3.76 0.97
CA THR A 64 9.06 -4.07 2.03
C THR A 64 9.18 -3.16 3.26
N TYR A 65 10.40 -2.75 3.62
CA TYR A 65 10.63 -1.88 4.78
C TYR A 65 10.11 -0.45 4.58
N ASN A 66 9.97 0.01 3.33
CA ASN A 66 9.40 1.32 3.00
C ASN A 66 7.89 1.28 2.75
N LEU A 67 7.32 0.08 2.56
CA LEU A 67 5.88 -0.14 2.66
C LEU A 67 5.47 -0.07 4.14
N ALA A 68 5.31 1.15 4.65
CA ALA A 68 4.88 1.45 6.02
C ALA A 68 3.44 1.00 6.30
N LEU A 69 3.19 -0.31 6.24
CA LEU A 69 1.90 -0.92 6.50
C LEU A 69 1.56 -0.78 7.98
N PRO A 70 0.44 -0.11 8.32
CA PRO A 70 0.03 -0.01 9.71
C PRO A 70 -0.30 -1.41 10.22
N LYS A 71 0.27 -1.77 11.38
CA LYS A 71 -0.13 -2.96 12.12
C LYS A 71 -1.62 -2.86 12.41
N LYS A 72 -2.36 -3.98 12.32
CA LYS A 72 -3.79 -4.06 12.70
C LYS A 72 -3.98 -3.32 14.02
N THR A 73 -4.52 -2.12 13.94
CA THR A 73 -4.69 -1.29 15.13
C THR A 73 -5.92 -1.80 15.85
N LEU A 74 -5.99 -1.72 17.19
CA LEU A 74 -7.13 -2.23 17.96
C LEU A 74 -8.48 -1.70 17.44
N ARG A 75 -8.53 -0.43 16.97
CA ARG A 75 -9.70 0.16 16.30
C ARG A 75 -10.18 -0.60 15.06
N GLN A 76 -9.25 -1.21 14.31
CA GLN A 76 -9.54 -2.00 13.11
C GLN A 76 -10.04 -3.41 13.46
N GLN A 77 -9.61 -3.98 14.60
CA GLN A 77 -10.18 -5.25 15.11
C GLN A 77 -11.64 -5.07 15.55
N VAL A 78 -11.97 -3.93 16.19
CA VAL A 78 -13.32 -3.64 16.68
C VAL A 78 -14.28 -3.30 15.53
N ALA A 79 -13.83 -2.59 14.48
CA ALA A 79 -14.66 -2.27 13.32
C ALA A 79 -15.05 -3.50 12.48
N ALA A 80 -14.15 -4.49 12.37
CA ALA A 80 -14.43 -5.76 11.68
C ALA A 80 -15.31 -6.72 12.51
N ALA A 81 -15.40 -6.51 13.83
CA ALA A 81 -16.13 -7.37 14.76
C ALA A 81 -17.58 -6.93 15.03
N ARG A 82 -18.10 -5.87 14.37
CA ARG A 82 -19.49 -5.45 14.58
C ARG A 82 -20.41 -6.44 13.83
N PRO A 83 -21.25 -7.24 14.51
CA PRO A 83 -22.28 -8.00 13.83
C PRO A 83 -23.30 -7.00 13.28
N ALA A 84 -23.83 -7.28 12.10
CA ALA A 84 -25.07 -6.65 11.66
C ALA A 84 -26.13 -6.99 12.71
N VAL A 85 -26.50 -6.00 13.52
CA VAL A 85 -27.66 -6.09 14.41
C VAL A 85 -28.87 -6.22 13.48
N GLY A 86 -29.51 -7.39 13.53
CA GLY A 86 -30.80 -7.66 12.90
C GLY A 86 -31.95 -7.01 13.64
#